data_AF-A0A2J6ICI0-F1
#
_entry.id   AF-A0A2J6ICI0-F1
#
_cell.length_a   1.000
_cell.length_b   1.000
_cell.length_c   1.000
_cell.angle_alpha   90.00
_cell.angle_beta   90.00
_cell.angle_gamma   90.00
#
_symmetry.space_group_name_H-M   'P 1'
#
loop_
_entity.id
_entity.type
_entity.pdbx_description
1 polymer ?
#
loop_
_entity_poly.entity_id
_entity_poly.type
_entity_poly.pdbx_seq_one_letter_code
_entity_poly.pdbx_strand_id
1 'polypeptide(L)'
;MKVVNFIFAAFLLVLVSCGNPKSELVGTWKVVDVETDFDEEKMSPAMILQVIDMQKETFFKINNDSVLIVFTKENTHEAKWDFNDDDQTISYFFETSPTTINKLGTYVDGEIVSETTSAIGKMVVTYGKQEK
;
A
#
# COMPACT_ATOMS: atom_id res chain seq x y z
N MET A 1 -57.58 -10.81 -15.80
CA MET A 1 -57.31 -9.56 -16.54
C MET A 1 -56.84 -8.49 -15.56
N LYS A 2 -55.86 -7.68 -16.00
CA LYS A 2 -55.19 -6.54 -15.34
C LYS A 2 -53.88 -6.86 -14.63
N VAL A 3 -52.86 -6.84 -15.48
CA VAL A 3 -51.44 -6.57 -15.18
C VAL A 3 -51.33 -5.17 -14.60
N VAL A 4 -50.59 -4.99 -13.51
CA VAL A 4 -49.98 -3.70 -13.16
C VAL A 4 -48.54 -3.97 -12.73
N ASN A 5 -47.63 -3.73 -13.67
CA ASN A 5 -46.20 -3.56 -13.42
C ASN A 5 -46.00 -2.41 -12.43
N PHE A 6 -45.30 -2.68 -11.33
CA PHE A 6 -44.59 -1.64 -10.59
C PHE A 6 -43.10 -1.94 -10.69
N ILE A 7 -42.50 -1.42 -11.76
CA ILE A 7 -41.05 -1.28 -11.89
C ILE A 7 -40.65 -0.17 -10.92
N PHE A 8 -40.10 -0.53 -9.76
CA PHE A 8 -39.45 0.42 -8.87
C PHE A 8 -38.00 0.56 -9.35
N ALA A 9 -37.80 1.47 -10.31
CA ALA A 9 -36.47 1.88 -10.74
C ALA A 9 -35.85 2.75 -9.64
N ALA A 10 -35.12 2.11 -8.73
CA ALA A 10 -34.28 2.82 -7.78
C ALA A 10 -33.08 3.43 -8.53
N PHE A 11 -33.13 4.75 -8.61
CA PHE A 11 -32.14 5.63 -9.21
C PHE A 11 -30.82 5.50 -8.41
N LEU A 12 -29.90 4.67 -8.90
CA LEU A 12 -28.52 4.59 -8.44
C LEU A 12 -27.83 5.92 -8.82
N LEU A 13 -27.86 6.88 -7.89
CA LEU A 13 -26.92 8.01 -7.87
C LEU A 13 -25.53 7.45 -7.59
N VAL A 14 -24.87 6.94 -8.62
CA VAL A 14 -23.43 6.70 -8.58
C VAL A 14 -22.80 8.09 -8.58
N LEU A 15 -22.52 8.61 -7.38
CA LEU A 15 -21.50 9.65 -7.21
C LEU A 15 -20.19 8.99 -7.62
N VAL A 16 -19.89 8.99 -8.92
CA VAL A 16 -18.55 8.73 -9.41
C VAL A 16 -17.75 9.92 -8.91
N SER A 17 -17.20 9.80 -7.70
CA SER A 17 -16.17 10.71 -7.23
C SER A 17 -15.07 10.62 -8.26
N CYS A 18 -14.97 11.65 -9.09
CA CYS A 18 -13.89 11.81 -10.06
C CYS A 18 -12.65 12.28 -9.29
N GLY A 19 -12.29 11.55 -8.22
CA GLY A 19 -11.05 11.70 -7.51
C GLY A 19 -9.98 11.01 -8.32
N ASN A 20 -8.88 11.70 -8.60
CA ASN A 20 -7.70 11.03 -9.16
C ASN A 20 -7.12 10.16 -8.03
N PRO A 21 -7.12 8.82 -8.13
CA PRO A 21 -6.61 7.95 -7.06
C PRO A 21 -5.18 8.32 -6.65
N LYS A 22 -4.39 8.79 -7.63
CA LYS A 22 -3.03 9.28 -7.43
C LYS A 22 -2.93 10.47 -6.45
N SER A 23 -3.95 11.32 -6.42
CA SER A 23 -3.99 12.47 -5.50
C SER A 23 -4.29 12.06 -4.05
N GLU A 24 -5.06 10.99 -3.87
CA GLU A 24 -5.36 10.41 -2.55
C GLU A 24 -4.13 9.76 -1.92
N LEU A 25 -3.16 9.35 -2.73
CA LEU A 25 -1.89 8.78 -2.29
C LEU A 25 -0.90 9.81 -1.73
N VAL A 26 -1.01 11.10 -2.11
CA VAL A 26 -0.09 12.14 -1.65
C VAL A 26 -0.21 12.33 -0.13
N GLY A 27 0.88 12.06 0.59
CA GLY A 27 0.93 12.12 2.05
C GLY A 27 2.07 11.30 2.66
N THR A 28 2.10 11.25 3.98
CA THR A 28 3.04 10.43 4.76
C THR A 28 2.34 9.15 5.18
N TRP A 29 3.01 8.02 5.00
CA TRP A 29 2.50 6.69 5.24
C TRP A 29 3.41 5.96 6.21
N LYS A 30 2.86 5.47 7.31
CA LYS A 30 3.60 4.71 8.33
C LYS A 30 2.97 3.35 8.53
N VAL A 31 3.78 2.38 8.95
CA VAL A 31 3.29 1.06 9.34
C VAL A 31 2.28 1.21 10.48
N VAL A 32 1.09 0.66 10.27
CA VAL A 32 0.05 0.55 11.30
C VAL A 32 -0.11 -0.88 11.77
N ASP A 33 0.21 -1.85 10.90
CA ASP A 33 0.13 -3.27 11.24
C ASP A 33 1.16 -4.10 10.47
N VAL A 34 1.57 -5.22 11.08
CA VAL A 34 2.47 -6.22 10.48
C VAL A 34 1.98 -7.60 10.86
N GLU A 35 1.54 -8.36 9.86
CA GLU A 35 1.15 -9.77 10.01
C GLU A 35 2.25 -10.67 9.45
N THR A 36 2.54 -11.75 10.16
CA THR A 36 3.54 -12.74 9.73
C THR A 36 2.96 -14.14 9.85
N ASP A 37 3.11 -14.93 8.80
CA ASP A 37 2.91 -16.37 8.78
C ASP A 37 4.25 -17.01 8.43
N PHE A 38 5.13 -17.08 9.42
CA PHE A 38 6.49 -17.60 9.28
C PHE A 38 6.60 -19.01 9.84
N ASP A 39 7.47 -19.79 9.21
CA ASP A 39 7.81 -21.15 9.63
C ASP A 39 8.51 -21.12 11.00
N GLU A 40 7.79 -21.53 12.04
CA GLU A 40 8.27 -21.57 13.43
C GLU A 40 9.44 -22.54 13.65
N GLU A 41 9.65 -23.50 12.73
CA GLU A 41 10.84 -24.37 12.78
C GLU A 41 12.10 -23.63 12.33
N LYS A 42 11.95 -22.56 11.55
CA LYS A 42 13.05 -21.75 11.00
C LYS A 42 13.26 -20.43 11.74
N MET A 43 12.22 -19.92 12.41
CA MET A 43 12.20 -18.60 13.01
C MET A 43 11.73 -18.68 14.47
N SER A 44 12.59 -18.26 15.40
CA SER A 44 12.16 -18.14 16.81
C SER A 44 11.22 -16.93 17.00
N PRO A 45 10.33 -16.94 18.00
CA PRO A 45 9.45 -15.80 18.28
C PRO A 45 10.19 -14.47 18.46
N ALA A 46 11.38 -14.49 19.07
CA ALA A 46 12.21 -13.28 19.24
C ALA A 46 12.72 -12.72 17.91
N MET A 47 13.05 -13.59 16.94
CA MET A 47 13.45 -13.17 15.59
C MET A 47 12.26 -12.57 14.83
N ILE A 48 11.06 -13.16 14.96
CA ILE A 48 9.84 -12.65 14.34
C ILE A 48 9.55 -11.24 14.88
N LEU A 49 9.60 -11.05 16.20
CA LEU A 49 9.42 -9.73 16.83
C LEU A 49 10.45 -8.70 16.33
N GLN A 50 11.71 -9.10 16.20
CA GLN A 50 12.75 -8.21 15.67
C GLN A 50 12.44 -7.77 14.23
N VAL A 51 11.98 -8.68 13.37
CA VAL A 51 11.58 -8.35 11.99
C VAL A 51 10.40 -7.37 12.00
N ILE A 52 9.38 -7.62 12.83
CA ILE A 52 8.22 -6.73 12.96
C ILE A 52 8.64 -5.33 13.41
N ASP A 53 9.52 -5.24 14.40
CA ASP A 53 10.01 -3.95 14.91
C ASP A 53 10.82 -3.21 13.85
N MET A 54 11.64 -3.92 13.06
CA MET A 54 12.38 -3.33 11.94
C MET A 54 11.44 -2.76 10.87
N GLN A 55 10.32 -3.41 10.56
CA GLN A 55 9.36 -2.89 9.57
C GLN A 55 8.79 -1.53 10.02
N LYS A 56 8.51 -1.37 11.32
CA LYS A 56 7.96 -0.13 11.88
C LYS A 56 8.92 1.06 11.82
N GLU A 57 10.22 0.82 11.62
CA GLU A 57 11.21 1.89 11.45
C GLU A 57 11.19 2.52 10.05
N THR A 58 10.57 1.86 9.07
CA THR A 58 10.50 2.35 7.69
C THR A 58 9.15 3.02 7.45
N PHE A 59 9.18 4.24 6.91
CA PHE A 59 7.99 4.96 6.47
C PHE A 59 8.29 5.73 5.19
N PHE A 60 7.26 6.16 4.48
CA PHE A 60 7.45 6.87 3.22
C PHE A 60 6.54 8.07 3.08
N LYS A 61 6.93 8.98 2.20
CA LYS A 61 6.16 10.17 1.83
C LYS A 61 6.03 10.26 0.32
N ILE A 62 4.81 10.20 -0.17
CA ILE A 62 4.48 10.55 -1.55
C ILE A 62 4.28 12.06 -1.57
N ASN A 63 5.24 12.79 -2.12
CA ASN A 63 5.28 14.25 -2.04
C ASN A 63 4.42 14.92 -3.12
N ASN A 64 4.38 14.30 -4.30
CA ASN A 64 3.57 14.71 -5.45
C ASN A 64 3.36 13.49 -6.36
N ASP A 65 2.94 13.71 -7.59
CA ASP A 65 2.67 12.71 -8.62
C ASP A 65 3.91 11.95 -9.16
N SER A 66 5.11 12.31 -8.74
CA SER A 66 6.35 11.73 -9.27
C SER A 66 7.41 11.41 -8.22
N VAL A 67 7.35 12.02 -7.04
CA VAL A 67 8.38 11.92 -6.01
C VAL A 67 7.90 11.14 -4.79
N LEU A 68 8.60 10.05 -4.50
CA LEU A 68 8.50 9.25 -3.29
C LEU A 68 9.77 9.45 -2.46
N ILE A 69 9.61 9.69 -1.17
CA ILE A 69 10.72 9.74 -0.22
C ILE A 69 10.58 8.55 0.72
N VAL A 70 11.59 7.68 0.75
CA VAL A 70 11.68 6.52 1.64
C VAL A 70 12.57 6.88 2.80
N PHE A 71 12.01 6.81 4.01
CA PHE A 71 12.73 7.02 5.26
C PHE A 71 13.01 5.66 5.89
N THR A 72 14.28 5.38 6.11
CA THR A 72 14.75 4.24 6.90
C THR A 72 15.38 4.77 8.17
N LYS A 73 15.73 3.87 9.11
CA LYS A 73 16.43 4.22 10.34
C LYS A 73 17.72 5.03 10.10
N GLU A 74 18.47 4.68 9.07
CA GLU A 74 19.82 5.21 8.83
C GLU A 74 19.85 6.27 7.72
N ASN A 75 18.98 6.15 6.72
CA ASN A 75 19.07 6.91 5.49
C ASN A 75 17.70 7.38 4.99
N THR A 76 17.73 8.46 4.20
CA THR A 76 16.59 8.93 3.42
C THR A 76 16.94 8.80 1.95
N HIS A 77 16.04 8.21 1.17
CA HIS A 77 16.21 8.02 -0.26
C HIS A 77 15.06 8.66 -1.03
N GLU A 78 15.39 9.38 -2.10
CA GLU A 78 14.40 9.84 -3.06
C GLU A 78 14.27 8.83 -4.20
N ALA A 79 13.04 8.54 -4.57
CA ALA A 79 12.67 7.64 -5.65
C ALA A 79 11.57 8.27 -6.50
N LYS A 80 11.44 7.78 -7.73
CA LYS A 80 10.25 8.01 -8.54
C LYS A 80 9.24 6.91 -8.28
N TRP A 81 7.97 7.23 -8.42
CA TRP A 81 6.89 6.28 -8.23
C TRP A 81 5.85 6.36 -9.33
N ASP A 82 5.10 5.28 -9.46
CA ASP A 82 3.99 5.16 -10.39
C ASP A 82 2.82 4.41 -9.76
N PHE A 83 1.63 4.65 -10.29
CA PHE A 83 0.38 4.03 -9.86
C PHE A 83 -0.31 3.37 -11.03
N ASN A 84 -0.59 2.07 -10.90
CA ASN A 84 -1.38 1.34 -11.87
C ASN A 84 -2.86 1.39 -11.49
N ASP A 85 -3.66 2.15 -12.24
CA ASP A 85 -5.10 2.27 -11.98
C ASP A 85 -5.86 0.94 -12.16
N ASP A 86 -5.35 0.00 -12.96
CA ASP A 86 -6.05 -1.27 -13.25
C ASP A 86 -6.04 -2.23 -12.05
N ASP A 87 -4.94 -2.29 -11.30
CA ASP A 87 -4.73 -3.22 -10.19
C ASP A 87 -4.39 -2.53 -8.86
N GLN A 88 -4.42 -1.20 -8.85
CA GLN A 88 -4.13 -0.33 -7.71
C GLN A 88 -2.70 -0.51 -7.14
N THR A 89 -1.76 -1.05 -7.93
CA THR A 89 -0.38 -1.27 -7.49
C THR A 89 0.42 0.04 -7.51
N ILE A 90 1.14 0.28 -6.43
CA ILE A 90 2.13 1.35 -6.31
C ILE A 90 3.52 0.75 -6.51
N SER A 91 4.26 1.29 -7.46
CA SER A 91 5.64 0.88 -7.75
C SER A 91 6.59 2.07 -7.64
N TYR A 92 7.87 1.79 -7.38
CA TYR A 92 8.89 2.82 -7.31
C TYR A 92 10.23 2.34 -7.88
N PHE A 93 11.05 3.30 -8.30
CA PHE A 93 12.40 3.05 -8.80
C PHE A 93 13.33 4.20 -8.41
N PHE A 94 14.59 3.86 -8.15
CA PHE A 94 15.62 4.85 -7.86
C PHE A 94 16.19 5.38 -9.17
N GLU A 95 16.50 6.67 -9.25
CA GLU A 95 17.09 7.25 -10.47
C GLU A 95 18.45 6.63 -10.83
N THR A 96 19.18 6.13 -9.83
CA THR A 96 20.44 5.41 -10.02
C THR A 96 20.25 4.01 -10.61
N SER A 97 19.03 3.46 -10.58
CA SER A 97 18.68 2.14 -11.12
C SER A 97 17.25 2.12 -11.70
N PRO A 98 17.01 2.85 -12.81
CA PRO A 98 15.65 3.08 -13.32
C PRO A 98 14.99 1.84 -13.91
N THR A 99 15.77 0.80 -14.23
CA THR A 99 15.26 -0.48 -14.75
C THR A 99 14.82 -1.44 -13.64
N THR A 100 15.15 -1.13 -12.37
CA THR A 100 14.79 -1.96 -11.23
C THR A 100 13.53 -1.37 -10.60
N ILE A 101 12.38 -1.91 -11.01
CA ILE A 101 11.08 -1.50 -10.49
C ILE A 101 10.77 -2.33 -9.24
N ASN A 102 10.48 -1.66 -8.14
CA ASN A 102 10.13 -2.25 -6.87
C ASN A 102 8.64 -2.05 -6.60
N LYS A 103 7.95 -3.08 -6.13
CA LYS A 103 6.57 -2.93 -5.67
C LYS A 103 6.58 -2.37 -4.25
N LEU A 104 5.89 -1.25 -4.02
CA LEU A 104 5.65 -0.73 -2.68
C LEU A 104 4.52 -1.50 -1.99
N GLY A 105 3.41 -1.67 -2.72
CA GLY A 105 2.20 -2.31 -2.22
C GLY A 105 1.02 -2.10 -3.16
N THR A 106 -0.16 -2.43 -2.70
CA THR A 106 -1.44 -2.20 -3.39
C THR A 106 -2.30 -1.27 -2.53
N TYR A 107 -2.94 -0.28 -3.15
CA TYR A 107 -3.85 0.63 -2.47
C TYR A 107 -5.23 -0.01 -2.32
N VAL A 108 -5.68 -0.21 -1.09
CA VAL A 108 -6.97 -0.85 -0.77
C VAL A 108 -7.59 -0.12 0.42
N ASP A 109 -8.82 0.34 0.27
CA ASP A 109 -9.64 0.92 1.35
C ASP A 109 -8.95 2.03 2.18
N GLY A 110 -8.13 2.87 1.54
CA GLY A 110 -7.44 3.98 2.22
C GLY A 110 -6.06 3.61 2.77
N GLU A 111 -5.63 2.37 2.63
CA GLU A 111 -4.36 1.83 3.13
C GLU A 111 -3.47 1.34 1.98
N ILE A 112 -2.17 1.22 2.25
CA ILE A 112 -1.22 0.56 1.35
C ILE A 112 -0.84 -0.77 1.97
N VAL A 113 -1.09 -1.87 1.26
CA VAL A 113 -0.81 -3.23 1.72
C VAL A 113 0.36 -3.79 0.92
N SER A 114 1.44 -4.15 1.62
CA SER A 114 2.64 -4.75 1.02
C SER A 114 2.76 -6.20 1.44
N GLU A 115 2.75 -7.10 0.45
CA GLU A 115 2.89 -8.53 0.69
C GLU A 115 4.24 -9.02 0.18
N THR A 116 4.97 -9.73 1.05
CA THR A 116 6.21 -10.40 0.71
C THR A 116 6.12 -11.89 1.05
N THR A 117 6.42 -12.73 0.07
CA THR A 117 6.56 -14.19 0.27
C THR A 117 8.04 -14.58 0.13
N SER A 118 8.51 -15.41 1.04
CA SER A 118 9.89 -15.88 1.10
C SER A 118 9.96 -17.36 1.50
N ALA A 119 11.17 -17.93 1.55
CA ALA A 119 11.38 -19.32 1.96
C ALA A 119 11.03 -19.59 3.44
N ILE A 120 10.91 -18.54 4.26
CA ILE A 120 10.52 -18.61 5.67
C ILE A 120 9.04 -18.29 5.90
N GLY A 121 8.27 -17.99 4.85
CA GLY A 121 6.83 -17.73 4.92
C GLY A 121 6.43 -16.37 4.36
N LYS A 122 5.25 -15.91 4.78
CA LYS A 122 4.58 -14.70 4.28
C LYS A 122 4.60 -13.58 5.32
N MET A 123 4.77 -12.36 4.85
CA MET A 123 4.63 -11.14 5.64
C MET A 123 3.72 -10.16 4.92
N VAL A 124 2.80 -9.55 5.66
CA VAL A 124 1.94 -8.48 5.19
C VAL A 124 2.21 -7.25 6.06
N VAL A 125 2.53 -6.14 5.42
CA VAL A 125 2.75 -4.84 6.08
C VAL A 125 1.67 -3.89 5.61
N THR A 126 0.91 -3.33 6.55
CA THR A 126 -0.15 -2.37 6.27
C THR A 126 0.33 -0.98 6.67
N TYR A 127 0.23 -0.04 5.74
CA TYR A 127 0.59 1.35 5.95
C TYR A 127 -0.66 2.23 5.98
N GLY A 128 -0.79 3.00 7.06
CA GLY A 128 -1.84 4.00 7.24
C GLY A 128 -1.32 5.40 6.95
N LYS A 129 -2.14 6.19 6.26
CA LYS A 129 -1.86 7.59 5.99
C LYS A 129 -1.91 8.38 7.30
N GLN A 130 -0.87 9.17 7.54
CA GLN A 130 -0.81 10.05 8.70
C GLN A 130 -1.60 11.32 8.41
N GLU A 131 -2.58 11.61 9.28
CA GLU A 131 -3.26 12.90 9.28
C GLU A 131 -2.25 14.01 9.66
N LYS A 132 -2.46 15.21 9.12
CA LYS A 132 -1.59 16.38 9.36
C LYS A 132 -1.84 17.01 10.72
#